data_AF-A0A0C9UCZ8-F1
#
_entry.id   AF-A0A0C9UCZ8-F1
#
_cell.length_a   1.000
_cell.length_b   1.000
_cell.length_c   1.000
_cell.angle_alpha   90.00
_cell.angle_beta   90.00
_cell.angle_gamma   90.00
#
_symmetry.space_group_name_H-M   'P 1'
#
loop_
_entity.id
_entity.type
_entity.pdbx_description
1 polymer ?
#
loop_
_entity_poly.entity_id
_entity_poly.type
_entity_poly.pdbx_seq_one_letter_code
_entity_poly.pdbx_strand_id
1 'polypeptide(L)'
;MVFSAEERQTNDLKMLLRITGDRLEYELQRADAAEMKASFAEERTGQLTQRLNGFVSSQHQMDLTIARFAEERKRFNMVIENLQADLDRTNERIEDLRERKRRAEKETRDTQEMLRQYEKALMESRLKNVTRQQERYVDGVVHGREEGYQSSKRVERERQKRIYLEGFEAGRAVGFDEGKSLGAYYDAPPSRAAPSSRAEYPDDVGARRKGPKALPTLPLSAFSPPNTGTSESFPLPPSPSHNHPAGVVDTSLAASEALQGWSSDVGRVQSRKIGSVVVALGGDAQLDAIEKIQQANPDVKILSVISSANLEQGVPGKVPNFGDGIRTALAITLTKSTPKLVEGVRWALQNDYVLELEFPGSSWESAEELLTAVYGPAGEDNAPFKPSAKSAIVLSNYLPPPHDLNISLVKLMNHESYNAYQTSTATLSFFPAVYVKYTPPRWEAPTPPTPSKSETNITEDTKEKKEWKRRIKMFLGPVIEAFGFERVMYGSSSSSGVSSGNSADWYELARESLAELGVDQESIDAVFERTAQKVYGA
;
A
#
# COMPACT_ATOMS: atom_id res chain seq x y z
N MET A 1 32.29 67.53 100.17
CA MET A 1 31.15 67.69 99.23
C MET A 1 31.56 67.77 97.76
N VAL A 2 32.77 68.27 97.42
CA VAL A 2 33.24 68.39 96.01
C VAL A 2 33.41 67.02 95.32
N PHE A 3 33.89 65.99 96.02
CA PHE A 3 34.06 64.63 95.46
C PHE A 3 32.80 63.99 94.88
N SER A 4 31.60 64.30 95.40
CA SER A 4 30.36 63.67 94.89
C SER A 4 29.89 64.25 93.55
N ALA A 5 30.33 65.46 93.19
CA ALA A 5 29.96 66.10 91.92
C ALA A 5 30.83 65.56 90.77
N GLU A 6 32.13 65.39 90.99
CA GLU A 6 33.05 64.77 90.03
C GLU A 6 32.67 63.30 89.79
N GLU A 7 32.31 62.57 90.83
CA GLU A 7 31.89 61.17 90.69
C GLU A 7 30.61 61.02 89.85
N ARG A 8 29.67 61.96 89.96
CA ARG A 8 28.48 62.02 89.07
C ARG A 8 28.87 62.33 87.62
N GLN A 9 29.71 63.34 87.41
CA GLN A 9 30.18 63.70 86.06
C GLN A 9 30.93 62.55 85.39
N THR A 10 31.78 61.81 86.12
CA THR A 10 32.49 60.65 85.56
C THR A 10 31.54 59.50 85.23
N ASN A 11 30.50 59.27 86.04
CA ASN A 11 29.48 58.24 85.74
C ASN A 11 28.60 58.63 84.55
N ASP A 12 28.21 59.90 84.42
CA ASP A 12 27.47 60.40 83.25
C ASP A 12 28.31 60.26 81.97
N LEU A 13 29.60 60.58 82.03
CA LEU A 13 30.50 60.45 80.89
C LEU A 13 30.74 58.98 80.51
N LYS A 14 30.85 58.07 81.49
CA LYS A 14 30.89 56.62 81.25
C LYS A 14 29.60 56.10 80.61
N MET A 15 28.45 56.59 81.05
CA MET A 15 27.16 56.23 80.46
C MET A 15 27.07 56.70 79.01
N LEU A 16 27.43 57.96 78.73
CA LEU A 16 27.46 58.50 77.36
C LEU A 16 28.40 57.70 76.47
N LEU A 17 29.62 57.38 76.94
CA LEU A 17 30.57 56.57 76.19
C LEU A 17 30.02 55.18 75.86
N ARG A 18 29.33 54.54 76.81
CA ARG A 18 28.68 53.24 76.59
C ARG A 18 27.56 53.34 75.54
N ILE A 19 26.69 54.34 75.66
CA ILE A 19 25.60 54.58 74.69
C ILE A 19 26.17 54.85 73.29
N THR A 20 27.24 55.64 73.19
CA THR A 20 27.90 55.89 71.90
C THR A 20 28.57 54.64 71.35
N GLY A 21 29.15 53.79 72.21
CA GLY A 21 29.73 52.51 71.84
C GLY A 21 28.68 51.56 71.27
N ASP A 22 27.57 51.37 71.99
CA ASP A 22 26.45 50.51 71.56
C ASP A 22 25.84 51.00 70.24
N ARG A 23 25.70 52.33 70.06
CA ARG A 23 25.22 52.91 68.80
C ARG A 23 26.19 52.69 67.64
N LEU A 24 27.49 52.81 67.88
CA LEU A 24 28.51 52.62 66.85
C LEU A 24 28.59 51.15 66.44
N GLU A 25 28.47 50.22 67.39
CA GLU A 25 28.36 48.79 67.12
C GLU A 25 27.11 48.45 66.32
N TYR A 26 25.96 49.05 66.65
CA TYR A 26 24.73 48.89 65.88
C TYR A 26 24.86 49.42 64.43
N GLU A 27 25.43 50.61 64.24
CA GLU A 27 25.64 51.16 62.89
C GLU A 27 26.67 50.34 62.09
N LEU A 28 27.69 49.77 62.75
CA LEU A 28 28.66 48.89 62.11
C LEU A 28 27.99 47.57 61.66
N GLN A 29 27.21 46.92 62.51
CA GLN A 29 26.42 45.75 62.13
C GLN A 29 25.42 46.05 61.00
N ARG A 30 24.81 47.24 61.02
CA ARG A 30 23.92 47.69 59.95
C ARG A 30 24.65 47.91 58.63
N ALA A 31 25.87 48.47 58.68
CA ALA A 31 26.72 48.67 57.51
C ALA A 31 27.15 47.31 56.93
N ASP A 32 27.60 46.37 57.75
CA ASP A 32 27.97 45.01 57.34
C ASP A 32 26.79 44.28 56.68
N ALA A 33 25.59 44.40 57.27
CA ALA A 33 24.37 43.81 56.70
C ALA A 33 23.97 44.46 55.35
N ALA A 34 24.24 45.76 55.17
CA ALA A 34 24.02 46.45 53.91
C ALA A 34 25.05 46.02 52.84
N GLU A 35 26.32 45.86 53.22
CA GLU A 35 27.39 45.39 52.35
C GLU A 35 27.13 43.96 51.86
N MET A 36 26.75 43.04 52.76
CA MET A 36 26.37 41.67 52.38
C MET A 36 25.20 41.65 51.40
N LYS A 37 24.18 42.51 51.60
CA LYS A 37 23.05 42.62 50.67
C LYS A 37 23.47 43.17 49.31
N ALA A 38 24.37 44.16 49.27
CA ALA A 38 24.91 44.71 48.03
C ALA A 38 25.73 43.67 47.27
N SER A 39 26.64 42.96 47.94
CA SER A 39 27.45 41.89 47.35
C SER A 39 26.59 40.76 46.79
N PHE A 40 25.56 40.32 47.52
CA PHE A 40 24.62 39.31 47.03
C PHE A 40 23.82 39.79 45.81
N ALA A 41 23.44 41.08 45.77
CA ALA A 41 22.77 41.66 44.61
C ALA A 41 23.69 41.71 43.39
N GLU A 42 24.97 42.08 43.56
CA GLU A 42 25.97 42.08 42.49
C GLU A 42 26.25 40.67 41.94
N GLU A 43 26.36 39.67 42.82
CA GLU A 43 26.53 38.29 42.38
C GLU A 43 25.33 37.81 41.57
N ARG A 44 24.11 38.14 42.03
CA ARG A 44 22.88 37.80 41.32
C ARG A 44 22.77 38.50 39.97
N THR A 45 23.15 39.77 39.85
CA THR A 45 23.15 40.47 38.55
C THR A 45 24.21 39.91 37.61
N GLY A 46 25.38 39.51 38.13
CA GLY A 46 26.42 38.80 37.38
C GLY A 46 25.92 37.48 36.79
N GLN A 47 25.26 36.65 37.60
CA GLN A 47 24.67 35.38 37.15
C GLN A 47 23.57 35.59 36.09
N LEU A 48 22.70 36.59 36.27
CA LEU A 48 21.66 36.92 35.28
C LEU A 48 22.26 37.41 33.96
N THR A 49 23.32 38.23 34.01
CA THR A 49 24.02 38.72 32.83
C THR A 49 24.68 37.57 32.07
N GLN A 50 25.30 36.61 32.79
CA GLN A 50 25.88 35.42 32.18
C GLN A 50 24.82 34.56 31.48
N ARG A 51 23.65 34.36 32.11
CA ARG A 51 22.53 33.63 31.50
C ARG A 51 21.99 34.34 30.26
N LEU A 52 21.85 35.67 30.32
CA LEU A 52 21.42 36.48 29.19
C LEU A 52 22.38 36.36 28.01
N ASN A 53 23.69 36.43 28.25
CA ASN A 53 24.70 36.25 27.22
C ASN A 53 24.66 34.83 26.61
N GLY A 54 24.43 33.81 27.43
CA GLY A 54 24.21 32.44 26.95
C GLY A 54 23.00 32.33 26.04
N PHE A 55 21.88 32.97 26.41
CA PHE A 55 20.66 32.99 25.59
C PHE A 55 20.88 33.71 24.26
N VAL A 56 21.52 34.88 24.27
CA VAL A 56 21.83 35.65 23.04
C VAL A 56 22.77 34.85 22.11
N SER A 57 23.77 34.16 22.66
CA SER A 57 24.66 33.32 21.86
C SER A 57 23.91 32.12 21.25
N SER A 58 23.03 31.47 22.01
CA SER A 58 22.17 30.39 21.51
C SER A 58 21.22 30.87 20.42
N GLN A 59 20.62 32.06 20.59
CA GLN A 59 19.75 32.66 19.60
C GLN A 59 20.50 32.94 18.30
N HIS A 60 21.70 33.50 18.38
CA HIS A 60 22.54 33.74 17.20
C HIS A 60 22.91 32.43 16.47
N GLN A 61 23.20 31.34 17.21
CA GLN A 61 23.43 30.03 16.60
C GLN A 61 22.18 29.50 15.89
N MET A 62 21.00 29.66 16.50
CA MET A 62 19.74 29.28 15.86
C MET A 62 19.51 30.08 14.57
N ASP A 63 19.74 31.40 14.58
CA ASP A 63 19.60 32.24 13.38
C ASP A 63 20.52 31.78 12.23
N LEU A 64 21.77 31.39 12.55
CA LEU A 64 22.69 30.82 11.57
C LEU A 64 22.20 29.48 11.01
N THR A 65 21.61 28.61 11.84
CA THR A 65 21.04 27.34 11.37
C THR A 65 19.82 27.57 10.47
N ILE A 66 18.94 28.51 10.83
CA ILE A 66 17.78 28.89 10.03
C ILE A 66 18.24 29.43 8.66
N ALA A 67 19.28 30.26 8.63
CA ALA A 67 19.86 30.77 7.39
C ALA A 67 20.42 29.64 6.50
N ARG A 68 21.14 28.66 7.09
CA ARG A 68 21.65 27.49 6.34
C ARG A 68 20.52 26.65 5.75
N PHE A 69 19.48 26.34 6.53
CA PHE A 69 18.33 25.61 6.03
C PHE A 69 17.58 26.37 4.92
N ALA A 70 17.51 27.70 5.00
CA ALA A 70 16.94 28.51 3.94
C ALA A 70 17.76 28.43 2.64
N GLU A 71 19.10 28.38 2.72
CA GLU A 71 19.97 28.17 1.55
C GLU A 71 19.84 26.75 0.98
N GLU A 72 19.82 25.73 1.82
CA GLU A 72 19.61 24.33 1.39
C GLU A 72 18.26 24.16 0.69
N ARG A 73 17.19 24.76 1.24
CA ARG A 73 15.87 24.78 0.61
C ARG A 73 15.92 25.41 -0.79
N LYS A 74 16.64 26.53 -0.96
CA LYS A 74 16.84 27.15 -2.29
C LYS A 74 17.58 26.22 -3.24
N ARG A 75 18.61 25.51 -2.77
CA ARG A 75 19.35 24.52 -3.60
C ARG A 75 18.44 23.38 -4.04
N PHE A 76 17.65 22.81 -3.14
CA PHE A 76 16.71 21.75 -3.49
C PHE A 76 15.64 22.24 -4.47
N ASN A 77 15.12 23.45 -4.30
CA ASN A 77 14.17 24.03 -5.26
C ASN A 77 14.78 24.15 -6.66
N MET A 78 16.03 24.62 -6.79
CA MET A 78 16.71 24.66 -8.10
C MET A 78 16.89 23.27 -8.72
N VAL A 79 17.18 22.24 -7.90
CA VAL A 79 17.27 20.85 -8.39
C VAL A 79 15.90 20.36 -8.86
N ILE A 80 14.83 20.65 -8.12
CA ILE A 80 13.46 20.28 -8.50
C ILE A 80 13.07 20.95 -9.83
N GLU A 81 13.33 22.25 -9.99
CA GLU A 81 13.05 22.99 -11.23
C GLU A 81 13.83 22.41 -12.42
N ASN A 82 15.10 22.06 -12.24
CA ASN A 82 15.90 21.41 -13.27
C ASN A 82 15.34 20.03 -13.66
N LEU A 83 14.97 19.21 -12.68
CA LEU A 83 14.37 17.89 -12.93
C LEU A 83 13.01 17.99 -13.61
N GLN A 84 12.21 19.01 -13.28
CA GLN A 84 10.94 19.29 -13.97
C GLN A 84 11.18 19.67 -15.43
N ALA A 85 12.14 20.57 -15.70
CA ALA A 85 12.49 20.94 -17.07
C ALA A 85 13.00 19.74 -17.88
N ASP A 86 13.78 18.84 -17.28
CA ASP A 86 14.23 17.62 -17.95
C ASP A 86 13.09 16.62 -18.18
N LEU A 87 12.16 16.50 -17.23
CA LEU A 87 10.96 15.69 -17.38
C LEU A 87 10.11 16.19 -18.56
N ASP A 88 9.92 17.50 -18.68
CA ASP A 88 9.19 18.12 -19.79
C ASP A 88 9.85 17.84 -21.15
N ARG A 89 11.19 17.98 -21.24
CA ARG A 89 11.97 17.63 -22.45
C ARG A 89 11.81 16.16 -22.82
N THR A 90 11.81 15.25 -21.83
CA THR A 90 11.62 13.83 -22.10
C THR A 90 10.20 13.50 -22.56
N ASN A 91 9.19 14.18 -22.00
CA ASN A 91 7.80 14.04 -22.43
C ASN A 91 7.59 14.52 -23.87
N GLU A 92 8.17 15.67 -24.24
CA GLU A 92 8.16 16.17 -25.62
C GLU A 92 8.77 15.13 -26.58
N ARG A 93 9.92 14.55 -26.22
CA ARG A 93 10.56 13.48 -26.99
C ARG A 93 9.69 12.22 -27.11
N ILE A 94 8.94 11.87 -26.06
CA ILE A 94 8.01 10.73 -26.09
C ILE A 94 6.85 11.02 -27.06
N GLU A 95 6.30 12.22 -27.06
CA GLU A 95 5.24 12.61 -28.00
C GLU A 95 5.72 12.61 -29.45
N ASP A 96 6.92 13.13 -29.72
CA ASP A 96 7.55 13.05 -31.04
C ASP A 96 7.69 11.59 -31.53
N LEU A 97 8.13 10.69 -30.64
CA LEU A 97 8.26 9.27 -30.97
C LEU A 97 6.88 8.61 -31.19
N ARG A 98 5.85 9.00 -30.43
CA ARG A 98 4.48 8.54 -30.64
C ARG A 98 3.95 9.01 -31.99
N GLU A 99 4.22 10.24 -32.40
CA GLU A 99 3.80 10.75 -33.70
C GLU A 99 4.53 10.02 -34.84
N ARG A 100 5.85 9.84 -34.74
CA ARG A 100 6.62 9.05 -35.72
C ARG A 100 6.09 7.61 -35.84
N LYS A 101 5.74 6.99 -34.72
CA LYS A 101 5.10 5.66 -34.70
C LYS A 101 3.77 5.68 -35.44
N ARG A 102 2.88 6.65 -35.17
CA ARG A 102 1.59 6.79 -35.87
C ARG A 102 1.77 6.98 -37.39
N ARG A 103 2.75 7.76 -37.82
CA ARG A 103 3.07 7.95 -39.26
C ARG A 103 3.54 6.64 -39.90
N ALA A 104 4.46 5.92 -39.25
CA ALA A 104 4.92 4.63 -39.73
C ALA A 104 3.78 3.59 -39.79
N GLU A 105 2.91 3.53 -38.78
CA GLU A 105 1.74 2.64 -38.78
C GLU A 105 0.78 2.98 -39.94
N LYS A 106 0.55 4.26 -40.22
CA LYS A 106 -0.26 4.68 -41.37
C LYS A 106 0.36 4.22 -42.69
N GLU A 107 1.66 4.44 -42.90
CA GLU A 107 2.38 3.97 -44.09
C GLU A 107 2.30 2.43 -44.25
N THR A 108 2.39 1.68 -43.14
CA THR A 108 2.21 0.22 -43.19
C THR A 108 0.79 -0.20 -43.58
N ARG A 109 -0.24 0.56 -43.17
CA ARG A 109 -1.62 0.30 -43.60
C ARG A 109 -1.82 0.62 -45.08
N ASP A 110 -1.34 1.77 -45.54
CA ASP A 110 -1.44 2.20 -46.92
C ASP A 110 -0.75 1.19 -47.86
N THR A 111 0.44 0.71 -47.49
CA THR A 111 1.15 -0.34 -48.25
C THR A 111 0.42 -1.68 -48.26
N GLN A 112 -0.20 -2.10 -47.14
CA GLN A 112 -1.04 -3.30 -47.10
C GLN A 112 -2.30 -3.18 -47.98
N GLU A 113 -2.93 -2.01 -48.01
CA GLU A 113 -4.09 -1.75 -48.87
C GLU A 113 -3.70 -1.79 -50.35
N MET A 114 -2.57 -1.17 -50.71
CA MET A 114 -2.02 -1.25 -52.07
C MET A 114 -1.75 -2.71 -52.47
N LEU A 115 -1.13 -3.51 -51.59
CA LEU A 115 -0.91 -4.94 -51.85
C LEU A 115 -2.22 -5.69 -52.10
N ARG A 116 -3.27 -5.46 -51.28
CA ARG A 116 -4.59 -6.06 -51.49
C ARG A 116 -5.20 -5.67 -52.84
N GLN A 117 -5.05 -4.41 -53.26
CA GLN A 117 -5.51 -3.94 -54.57
C GLN A 117 -4.78 -4.64 -55.71
N TYR A 118 -3.45 -4.77 -55.62
CA TYR A 118 -2.65 -5.52 -56.59
C TYR A 118 -3.06 -7.00 -56.67
N GLU A 119 -3.28 -7.66 -55.53
CA GLU A 119 -3.76 -9.05 -55.49
C GLU A 119 -5.13 -9.20 -56.16
N LYS A 120 -6.06 -8.27 -55.88
CA LYS A 120 -7.38 -8.25 -56.52
C LYS A 120 -7.29 -8.07 -58.03
N ALA A 121 -6.47 -7.13 -58.50
CA ALA A 121 -6.24 -6.91 -59.93
C ALA A 121 -5.61 -8.14 -60.61
N LEU A 122 -4.68 -8.81 -59.92
CA LEU A 122 -4.04 -10.03 -60.41
C LEU A 122 -5.04 -11.20 -60.49
N MET A 123 -5.92 -11.36 -59.50
CA MET A 123 -7.02 -12.33 -59.53
C MET A 123 -8.01 -12.04 -60.65
N GLU A 124 -8.40 -10.78 -60.86
CA GLU A 124 -9.30 -10.40 -61.96
C GLU A 124 -8.67 -10.65 -63.34
N SER A 125 -7.37 -10.34 -63.51
CA SER A 125 -6.64 -10.65 -64.73
C SER A 125 -6.57 -12.16 -65.00
N ARG A 126 -6.32 -12.98 -63.97
CA ARG A 126 -6.37 -14.44 -64.07
C ARG A 126 -7.76 -14.93 -64.48
N LEU A 127 -8.82 -14.41 -63.85
CA LEU A 127 -10.21 -14.77 -64.19
C LEU A 127 -10.53 -14.43 -65.64
N LYS A 128 -10.17 -13.22 -66.10
CA LYS A 128 -10.33 -12.80 -67.51
C LYS A 128 -9.57 -13.67 -68.50
N ASN A 129 -8.39 -14.18 -68.13
CA ASN A 129 -7.64 -15.10 -68.98
C ASN A 129 -8.30 -16.47 -69.04
N VAL A 130 -8.85 -16.97 -67.93
CA VAL A 130 -9.61 -18.23 -67.90
C VAL A 130 -10.88 -18.11 -68.74
N THR A 131 -11.65 -17.03 -68.61
CA THR A 131 -12.86 -16.82 -69.42
C THR A 131 -12.52 -16.72 -70.90
N ARG A 132 -11.46 -15.99 -71.29
CA ARG A 132 -11.00 -15.94 -72.69
C ARG A 132 -10.55 -17.30 -73.21
N GLN A 133 -9.90 -18.13 -72.40
CA GLN A 133 -9.55 -19.50 -72.80
C GLN A 133 -10.80 -20.37 -72.99
N GLN A 134 -11.79 -20.21 -72.12
CA GLN A 134 -13.05 -20.93 -72.23
C GLN A 134 -13.87 -20.47 -73.45
N GLU A 135 -13.93 -19.17 -73.73
CA GLU A 135 -14.52 -18.61 -74.95
C GLU A 135 -13.82 -19.17 -76.20
N ARG A 136 -12.49 -19.16 -76.24
CA ARG A 136 -11.72 -19.78 -77.35
C ARG A 136 -11.99 -21.28 -77.49
N TYR A 137 -12.17 -21.99 -76.38
CA TYR A 137 -12.51 -23.41 -76.41
C TYR A 137 -13.92 -23.63 -76.96
N VAL A 138 -14.91 -22.84 -76.50
CA VAL A 138 -16.29 -22.91 -76.99
C VAL A 138 -16.35 -22.55 -78.48
N ASP A 139 -15.73 -21.44 -78.89
CA ASP A 139 -15.64 -21.05 -80.30
C ASP A 139 -14.95 -22.13 -81.14
N GLY A 140 -13.85 -22.71 -80.63
CA GLY A 140 -13.16 -23.83 -81.28
C GLY A 140 -14.04 -25.08 -81.43
N VAL A 141 -14.86 -25.41 -80.43
CA VAL A 141 -15.81 -26.52 -80.49
C VAL A 141 -16.96 -26.22 -81.46
N VAL A 142 -17.46 -24.98 -81.49
CA VAL A 142 -18.52 -24.55 -82.42
C VAL A 142 -18.01 -24.59 -83.85
N HIS A 143 -16.84 -23.99 -84.13
CA HIS A 143 -16.20 -24.07 -85.45
C HIS A 143 -15.86 -25.51 -85.84
N GLY A 144 -15.35 -26.33 -84.91
CA GLY A 144 -15.10 -27.75 -85.19
C GLY A 144 -16.36 -28.53 -85.52
N ARG A 145 -17.50 -28.25 -84.86
CA ARG A 145 -18.81 -28.84 -85.20
C ARG A 145 -19.33 -28.34 -86.54
N GLU A 146 -19.13 -27.07 -86.86
CA GLU A 146 -19.59 -26.46 -88.10
C GLU A 146 -18.76 -26.94 -89.31
N GLU A 147 -17.44 -27.03 -89.17
CA GLU A 147 -16.56 -27.67 -90.16
C GLU A 147 -16.85 -29.16 -90.30
N GLY A 148 -17.11 -29.87 -89.20
CA GLY A 148 -17.56 -31.27 -89.21
C GLY A 148 -18.89 -31.45 -89.94
N TYR A 149 -19.85 -30.55 -89.71
CA TYR A 149 -21.15 -30.57 -90.39
C TYR A 149 -21.00 -30.25 -91.88
N GLN A 150 -20.23 -29.21 -92.24
CA GLN A 150 -19.95 -28.82 -93.63
C GLN A 150 -19.22 -29.92 -94.40
N SER A 151 -18.21 -30.55 -93.80
CA SER A 151 -17.46 -31.66 -94.38
C SER A 151 -18.35 -32.90 -94.55
N SER A 152 -19.17 -33.26 -93.56
CA SER A 152 -20.14 -34.36 -93.71
C SER A 152 -21.15 -34.07 -94.83
N LYS A 153 -21.66 -32.84 -94.93
CA LYS A 153 -22.61 -32.42 -95.96
C LYS A 153 -21.98 -32.38 -97.35
N ARG A 154 -20.67 -32.13 -97.44
CA ARG A 154 -19.89 -32.22 -98.68
C ARG A 154 -19.70 -33.67 -99.10
N VAL A 155 -19.33 -34.56 -98.18
CA VAL A 155 -19.25 -36.00 -98.40
C VAL A 155 -20.61 -36.57 -98.78
N GLU A 156 -21.69 -36.10 -98.15
CA GLU A 156 -23.05 -36.54 -98.42
C GLU A 156 -23.57 -36.02 -99.76
N ARG A 157 -23.22 -34.80 -100.18
CA ARG A 157 -23.45 -34.33 -101.56
C ARG A 157 -22.64 -35.13 -102.59
N GLU A 158 -21.40 -35.48 -102.29
CA GLU A 158 -20.59 -36.32 -103.18
C GLU A 158 -21.14 -37.74 -103.26
N ARG A 159 -21.63 -38.28 -102.13
CA ARG A 159 -22.33 -39.57 -102.08
C ARG A 159 -23.66 -39.53 -102.82
N GLN A 160 -24.47 -38.47 -102.64
CA GLN A 160 -25.71 -38.27 -103.40
C GLN A 160 -25.43 -38.10 -104.88
N LYS A 161 -24.39 -37.37 -105.28
CA LYS A 161 -23.96 -37.30 -106.69
C LYS A 161 -23.56 -38.67 -107.22
N ARG A 162 -22.86 -39.48 -106.41
CA ARG A 162 -22.51 -40.86 -106.77
C ARG A 162 -23.75 -41.73 -106.93
N ILE A 163 -24.68 -41.68 -105.99
CA ILE A 163 -25.96 -42.40 -106.02
C ILE A 163 -26.85 -41.91 -107.18
N TYR A 164 -26.80 -40.63 -107.53
CA TYR A 164 -27.56 -40.09 -108.66
C TYR A 164 -26.94 -40.50 -110.01
N LEU A 165 -25.61 -40.58 -110.10
CA LEU A 165 -24.91 -41.13 -111.26
C LEU A 165 -25.14 -42.65 -111.40
N GLU A 166 -24.92 -43.41 -110.32
CA GLU A 166 -25.17 -44.86 -110.29
C GLU A 166 -26.65 -45.18 -110.47
N GLY A 167 -27.58 -44.38 -109.92
CA GLY A 167 -29.02 -44.57 -110.08
C GLY A 167 -29.52 -44.23 -111.48
N PHE A 168 -28.87 -43.27 -112.16
CA PHE A 168 -29.14 -42.99 -113.57
C PHE A 168 -28.61 -44.09 -114.50
N GLU A 169 -27.43 -44.66 -114.19
CA GLU A 169 -26.86 -45.77 -114.95
C GLU A 169 -27.54 -47.11 -114.65
N ALA A 170 -27.91 -47.37 -113.39
CA ALA A 170 -28.66 -48.56 -112.96
C ALA A 170 -30.13 -48.50 -113.37
N GLY A 171 -30.79 -47.33 -113.38
CA GLY A 171 -32.16 -47.18 -113.89
C GLY A 171 -32.29 -47.48 -115.39
N ARG A 172 -31.20 -47.36 -116.16
CA ARG A 172 -31.12 -47.76 -117.57
C ARG A 172 -30.90 -49.27 -117.75
N ALA A 173 -30.33 -49.95 -116.76
CA ALA A 173 -30.05 -51.39 -116.77
C ALA A 173 -31.20 -52.23 -116.14
N VAL A 174 -31.90 -51.69 -115.13
CA VAL A 174 -32.91 -52.42 -114.33
C VAL A 174 -34.28 -52.49 -115.01
N GLY A 175 -34.57 -51.63 -116.00
CA GLY A 175 -35.78 -51.75 -116.84
C GLY A 175 -35.82 -53.02 -117.72
N PHE A 176 -34.72 -53.79 -117.80
CA PHE A 176 -34.62 -55.00 -118.62
C PHE A 176 -34.65 -56.30 -117.80
N ASP A 177 -34.21 -56.27 -116.53
CA ASP A 177 -33.97 -57.51 -115.75
C ASP A 177 -34.94 -57.73 -114.57
N GLU A 178 -35.79 -56.76 -114.23
CA GLU A 178 -36.80 -56.90 -113.15
C GLU A 178 -38.12 -57.57 -113.61
N GLY A 179 -38.03 -58.40 -114.66
CA GLY A 179 -39.00 -59.44 -115.03
C GLY A 179 -38.69 -60.81 -114.38
N LYS A 180 -37.68 -60.90 -113.50
CA LYS A 180 -37.26 -62.17 -112.89
C LYS A 180 -37.07 -62.05 -111.38
N SER A 181 -37.96 -62.69 -110.64
CA SER A 181 -37.69 -63.31 -109.34
C SER A 181 -37.39 -62.41 -108.14
N LEU A 182 -38.41 -61.74 -107.59
CA LEU A 182 -38.43 -61.32 -106.19
C LEU A 182 -39.38 -62.22 -105.39
N GLY A 183 -38.80 -63.27 -104.81
CA GLY A 183 -39.41 -64.10 -103.79
C GLY A 183 -38.38 -64.40 -102.70
N ALA A 184 -38.79 -64.10 -101.46
CA ALA A 184 -38.40 -64.81 -100.24
C ALA A 184 -36.97 -64.60 -99.65
N TYR A 185 -36.89 -63.99 -98.46
CA TYR A 185 -36.82 -64.69 -97.15
C TYR A 185 -35.81 -64.10 -96.11
N TYR A 186 -36.37 -63.69 -94.96
CA TYR A 186 -36.00 -63.98 -93.54
C TYR A 186 -34.78 -63.37 -92.79
N ASP A 187 -35.14 -62.73 -91.67
CA ASP A 187 -34.75 -62.95 -90.25
C ASP A 187 -33.28 -62.95 -89.75
N ALA A 188 -33.03 -61.90 -88.92
CA ALA A 188 -32.59 -61.95 -87.50
C ALA A 188 -31.10 -62.26 -87.12
N PRO A 189 -30.69 -62.14 -85.83
CA PRO A 189 -29.69 -61.20 -85.25
C PRO A 189 -28.38 -61.92 -84.78
N PRO A 190 -27.37 -61.32 -84.06
CA PRO A 190 -27.40 -61.26 -82.57
C PRO A 190 -26.38 -60.27 -81.86
N SER A 191 -26.34 -60.42 -80.53
CA SER A 191 -25.60 -59.78 -79.43
C SER A 191 -24.05 -59.85 -79.38
N ARG A 192 -23.40 -58.98 -78.57
CA ARG A 192 -22.38 -59.24 -77.49
C ARG A 192 -21.60 -57.94 -77.14
N ALA A 193 -21.52 -57.47 -75.89
CA ALA A 193 -20.68 -57.85 -74.73
C ALA A 193 -19.38 -57.00 -74.58
N ALA A 194 -19.06 -56.62 -73.31
CA ALA A 194 -17.99 -55.74 -72.77
C ALA A 194 -16.53 -56.22 -73.03
N PRO A 195 -15.39 -55.55 -72.64
CA PRO A 195 -14.97 -55.22 -71.24
C PRO A 195 -13.98 -54.00 -71.06
N SER A 196 -13.77 -53.39 -69.86
CA SER A 196 -12.74 -53.56 -68.79
C SER A 196 -11.33 -52.90 -68.92
N SER A 197 -10.89 -52.27 -67.78
CA SER A 197 -9.51 -52.12 -67.20
C SER A 197 -8.48 -51.17 -67.85
N ARG A 198 -7.41 -50.64 -67.23
CA ARG A 198 -6.86 -50.34 -65.87
C ARG A 198 -5.40 -49.82 -66.10
N ALA A 199 -4.80 -49.13 -65.11
CA ALA A 199 -3.35 -48.87 -64.83
C ALA A 199 -2.91 -47.40 -65.06
N GLU A 200 -2.39 -46.61 -64.10
CA GLU A 200 -1.26 -46.69 -63.13
C GLU A 200 0.15 -46.28 -63.69
N TYR A 201 0.59 -45.05 -63.30
CA TYR A 201 1.95 -44.45 -63.03
C TYR A 201 3.13 -44.51 -64.06
N PRO A 202 4.27 -43.75 -63.97
CA PRO A 202 4.86 -42.89 -62.89
C PRO A 202 5.59 -41.54 -63.29
N ASP A 203 6.23 -40.90 -62.29
CA ASP A 203 7.38 -39.94 -62.21
C ASP A 203 7.35 -38.55 -62.89
N ASP A 204 7.37 -37.41 -62.17
CA ASP A 204 8.42 -36.74 -61.34
C ASP A 204 9.50 -35.99 -62.16
N VAL A 205 9.41 -34.65 -62.22
CA VAL A 205 10.51 -33.70 -61.93
C VAL A 205 10.09 -32.22 -62.04
N GLY A 206 10.40 -31.45 -61.00
CA GLY A 206 11.07 -30.14 -61.16
C GLY A 206 10.24 -28.85 -61.01
N ALA A 207 10.24 -28.28 -59.79
CA ALA A 207 10.62 -26.88 -59.50
C ALA A 207 10.02 -26.37 -58.17
N ARG A 208 10.66 -26.74 -57.06
CA ARG A 208 10.43 -26.11 -55.74
C ARG A 208 10.84 -24.64 -55.80
N ARG A 209 9.87 -23.71 -55.76
CA ARG A 209 10.15 -22.28 -55.50
C ARG A 209 10.32 -22.07 -54.00
N LYS A 210 11.46 -21.49 -53.65
CA LYS A 210 11.88 -21.09 -52.31
C LYS A 210 10.80 -20.21 -51.66
N GLY A 211 10.39 -20.56 -50.45
CA GLY A 211 9.58 -19.69 -49.59
C GLY A 211 10.34 -18.41 -49.19
N PRO A 212 9.64 -17.42 -48.62
CA PRO A 212 10.24 -16.14 -48.25
C PRO A 212 11.35 -16.36 -47.21
N LYS A 213 12.53 -15.81 -47.50
CA LYS A 213 13.68 -15.83 -46.59
C LYS A 213 13.26 -15.18 -45.27
N ALA A 214 13.34 -15.94 -44.19
CA ALA A 214 13.25 -15.40 -42.85
C ALA A 214 14.32 -14.31 -42.69
N LEU A 215 13.88 -13.11 -42.31
CA LEU A 215 14.78 -12.02 -41.95
C LEU A 215 15.59 -12.48 -40.71
N PRO A 216 16.87 -12.10 -40.62
CA PRO A 216 17.69 -12.45 -39.47
C PRO A 216 17.06 -11.86 -38.21
N THR A 217 16.45 -12.72 -37.40
CA THR A 217 16.02 -12.37 -36.06
C THR A 217 17.26 -12.23 -35.20
N LEU A 218 17.49 -11.02 -34.69
CA LEU A 218 18.47 -10.80 -33.64
C LEU A 218 18.10 -11.74 -32.47
N PRO A 219 19.05 -12.52 -31.93
CA PRO A 219 18.78 -13.34 -30.76
C PRO A 219 18.31 -12.43 -29.62
N LEU A 220 17.35 -12.90 -28.81
CA LEU A 220 16.84 -12.19 -27.63
C LEU A 220 17.95 -11.73 -26.66
N SER A 221 19.15 -12.29 -26.78
CA SER A 221 20.37 -11.86 -26.09
C SER A 221 20.92 -10.49 -26.52
N ALA A 222 20.47 -9.92 -27.65
CA ALA A 222 20.84 -8.57 -28.10
C ALA A 222 19.95 -7.45 -27.52
N PHE A 223 18.82 -7.82 -26.90
CA PHE A 223 17.94 -6.92 -26.14
C PHE A 223 17.91 -7.27 -24.65
N SER A 224 18.72 -8.25 -24.24
CA SER A 224 19.11 -8.39 -22.84
C SER A 224 20.15 -7.30 -22.58
N PRO A 225 19.97 -6.44 -21.56
CA PRO A 225 21.01 -5.51 -21.14
C PRO A 225 22.34 -6.26 -21.01
N PRO A 226 23.46 -5.70 -21.46
CA PRO A 226 24.75 -6.37 -21.34
C PRO A 226 24.93 -6.76 -19.88
N ASN A 227 25.28 -8.03 -19.66
CA ASN A 227 25.61 -8.60 -18.36
C ASN A 227 26.96 -8.04 -17.88
N THR A 228 27.16 -6.73 -17.97
CA THR A 228 28.25 -6.00 -17.34
C THR A 228 27.99 -6.06 -15.85
N GLY A 229 28.58 -7.05 -15.19
CA GLY A 229 29.63 -6.86 -14.17
C GLY A 229 29.44 -5.83 -13.05
N THR A 230 28.28 -5.21 -12.91
CA THR A 230 27.84 -4.45 -11.75
C THR A 230 26.55 -5.10 -11.29
N SER A 231 26.70 -6.21 -10.57
CA SER A 231 25.66 -6.75 -9.69
C SER A 231 25.37 -5.81 -8.50
N GLU A 232 25.33 -4.50 -8.76
CA GLU A 232 24.55 -3.52 -8.00
C GLU A 232 23.14 -3.49 -8.60
N SER A 233 22.52 -4.65 -8.77
CA SER A 233 21.09 -4.67 -8.52
C SER A 233 21.02 -4.39 -7.02
N PHE A 234 20.84 -3.11 -6.65
CA PHE A 234 20.37 -2.76 -5.31
C PHE A 234 19.28 -3.80 -5.02
N PRO A 235 19.47 -4.68 -4.01
CA PRO A 235 18.50 -5.71 -3.75
C PRO A 235 17.19 -4.97 -3.57
N LEU A 236 16.23 -5.22 -4.48
CA LEU A 236 14.93 -4.59 -4.38
C LEU A 236 14.45 -4.90 -2.97
N PRO A 237 14.00 -3.88 -2.21
CA PRO A 237 13.52 -4.14 -0.86
C PRO A 237 12.51 -5.28 -0.93
N PRO A 238 12.59 -6.25 -0.01
CA PRO A 238 11.69 -7.39 -0.02
C PRO A 238 10.26 -6.89 -0.16
N SER A 239 9.49 -7.53 -1.04
CA SER A 239 8.10 -7.12 -1.24
C SER A 239 7.41 -7.06 0.13
N PRO A 240 6.64 -6.00 0.46
CA PRO A 240 6.00 -5.85 1.78
C PRO A 240 5.19 -7.06 2.24
N SER A 241 4.72 -7.88 1.27
CA SER A 241 4.06 -9.16 1.51
C SER A 241 4.93 -10.24 2.16
N HIS A 242 6.26 -10.11 2.12
CA HIS A 242 7.21 -11.09 2.66
C HIS A 242 7.73 -10.73 4.06
N ASN A 243 7.54 -9.48 4.50
CA ASN A 243 7.98 -9.03 5.82
C ASN A 243 6.94 -9.41 6.87
N HIS A 244 7.15 -10.53 7.53
CA HIS A 244 6.32 -10.99 8.64
C HIS A 244 7.08 -10.88 9.96
N PRO A 245 6.44 -10.40 11.05
CA PRO A 245 7.09 -10.31 12.33
C PRO A 245 7.57 -11.68 12.84
N ALA A 246 8.57 -11.67 13.73
CA ALA A 246 9.07 -12.87 14.40
C ALA A 246 7.98 -13.53 15.26
N GLY A 247 7.33 -12.72 16.11
CA GLY A 247 6.14 -13.06 16.88
C GLY A 247 5.08 -11.95 16.83
N VAL A 248 3.90 -12.22 17.38
CA VAL A 248 2.84 -11.23 17.53
C VAL A 248 2.32 -11.24 18.97
N VAL A 249 2.22 -10.05 19.55
CA VAL A 249 1.53 -9.77 20.81
C VAL A 249 0.32 -8.89 20.51
N ASP A 250 -0.88 -9.44 20.67
CA ASP A 250 -2.11 -8.70 20.47
C ASP A 250 -2.52 -7.96 21.74
N THR A 251 -2.55 -6.63 21.69
CA THR A 251 -2.79 -5.79 22.88
C THR A 251 -4.26 -5.51 23.18
N SER A 252 -5.20 -5.98 22.36
CA SER A 252 -6.62 -5.65 22.54
C SER A 252 -7.51 -6.81 22.15
N LEU A 253 -7.48 -7.90 22.91
CA LEU A 253 -8.40 -9.01 22.70
C LEU A 253 -9.56 -8.95 23.69
N ALA A 254 -10.80 -8.78 23.20
CA ALA A 254 -11.97 -8.74 24.06
C ALA A 254 -12.30 -10.14 24.61
N ALA A 255 -12.49 -10.28 25.92
CA ALA A 255 -12.79 -11.56 26.55
C ALA A 255 -14.11 -12.21 26.08
N SER A 256 -15.05 -11.41 25.57
CA SER A 256 -16.33 -11.87 25.03
C SER A 256 -16.21 -12.48 23.63
N GLU A 257 -15.21 -12.07 22.85
CA GLU A 257 -14.90 -12.70 21.58
C GLU A 257 -14.20 -14.01 21.90
N ALA A 258 -14.84 -15.13 21.57
CA ALA A 258 -14.28 -16.44 21.83
C ALA A 258 -12.87 -16.50 21.24
N LEU A 259 -11.85 -16.60 22.09
CA LEU A 259 -10.45 -16.73 21.71
C LEU A 259 -10.22 -17.85 20.67
N GLN A 260 -11.13 -18.83 20.63
CA GLN A 260 -11.20 -19.87 19.60
C GLN A 260 -11.48 -19.31 18.19
N GLY A 261 -12.42 -18.38 18.05
CA GLY A 261 -12.70 -17.68 16.80
C GLY A 261 -11.47 -16.89 16.35
N TRP A 262 -10.93 -16.06 17.25
CA TRP A 262 -9.70 -15.30 17.01
C TRP A 262 -8.51 -16.21 16.65
N SER A 263 -8.26 -17.28 17.42
CA SER A 263 -7.20 -18.25 17.14
C SER A 263 -7.40 -18.95 15.80
N SER A 264 -8.64 -19.24 15.42
CA SER A 264 -8.97 -19.86 14.13
C SER A 264 -8.84 -18.89 12.94
N ASP A 265 -9.20 -17.62 13.12
CA ASP A 265 -9.15 -16.59 12.10
C ASP A 265 -7.71 -16.13 11.89
N VAL A 266 -7.01 -15.85 12.98
CA VAL A 266 -5.61 -15.44 12.97
C VAL A 266 -4.71 -16.61 12.58
N GLY A 267 -5.00 -17.84 13.03
CA GLY A 267 -4.21 -19.04 12.69
C GLY A 267 -4.22 -19.42 11.20
N ARG A 268 -5.22 -18.97 10.42
CA ARG A 268 -5.25 -19.12 8.95
C ARG A 268 -4.22 -18.25 8.25
N VAL A 269 -3.90 -17.11 8.84
CA VAL A 269 -3.07 -16.05 8.25
C VAL A 269 -1.67 -16.06 8.87
N GLN A 270 -1.60 -16.22 10.19
CA GLN A 270 -0.40 -16.32 11.00
C GLN A 270 -0.09 -17.79 11.25
N SER A 271 0.70 -18.39 10.37
CA SER A 271 1.24 -19.73 10.59
C SER A 271 2.13 -19.75 11.86
N ARG A 272 1.54 -20.06 13.02
CA ARG A 272 2.18 -20.44 14.31
C ARG A 272 3.00 -19.38 15.08
N LYS A 273 2.83 -18.07 14.85
CA LYS A 273 3.69 -17.03 15.44
C LYS A 273 3.05 -16.13 16.52
N ILE A 274 1.81 -16.37 16.90
CA ILE A 274 1.22 -15.66 18.05
C ILE A 274 1.86 -16.20 19.32
N GLY A 275 2.63 -15.37 20.01
CA GLY A 275 3.27 -15.75 21.26
C GLY A 275 2.47 -15.33 22.50
N SER A 276 1.71 -14.23 22.41
CA SER A 276 1.12 -13.62 23.60
C SER A 276 -0.09 -12.73 23.31
N VAL A 277 -0.91 -12.49 24.34
CA VAL A 277 -2.11 -11.62 24.25
C VAL A 277 -2.30 -10.78 25.52
N VAL A 278 -2.96 -9.64 25.35
CA VAL A 278 -3.51 -8.81 26.43
C VAL A 278 -5.03 -8.85 26.32
N VAL A 279 -5.68 -9.26 27.41
CA VAL A 279 -7.12 -9.54 27.42
C VAL A 279 -7.87 -8.40 28.09
N ALA A 280 -8.84 -7.82 27.39
CA ALA A 280 -9.78 -6.84 27.94
C ALA A 280 -11.00 -7.53 28.54
N LEU A 281 -11.21 -7.34 29.85
CA LEU A 281 -12.38 -7.85 30.55
C LEU A 281 -13.53 -6.83 30.46
N GLY A 282 -14.67 -7.26 29.91
CA GLY A 282 -15.90 -6.48 29.93
C GLY A 282 -16.67 -6.69 31.23
N GLY A 283 -16.95 -5.60 31.97
CA GLY A 283 -17.80 -5.63 33.17
C GLY A 283 -17.23 -6.45 34.34
N ASP A 284 -18.11 -7.07 35.15
CA ASP A 284 -17.77 -7.92 36.30
C ASP A 284 -17.13 -9.28 35.91
N ALA A 285 -16.61 -9.40 34.68
CA ALA A 285 -16.04 -10.64 34.18
C ALA A 285 -14.89 -11.13 35.07
N GLN A 286 -15.06 -12.37 35.52
CA GLN A 286 -14.34 -12.98 36.64
C GLN A 286 -13.03 -13.63 36.19
N LEU A 287 -12.12 -13.84 37.15
CA LEU A 287 -10.89 -14.64 37.04
C LEU A 287 -11.08 -15.94 36.25
N ASP A 288 -12.23 -16.59 36.44
CA ASP A 288 -12.64 -17.82 35.74
C ASP A 288 -12.57 -17.72 34.21
N ALA A 289 -12.78 -16.53 33.63
CA ALA A 289 -12.67 -16.31 32.19
C ALA A 289 -11.23 -16.43 31.70
N ILE A 290 -10.27 -15.88 32.47
CA ILE A 290 -8.84 -15.92 32.15
C ILE A 290 -8.33 -17.36 32.23
N GLU A 291 -8.71 -18.10 33.28
CA GLU A 291 -8.32 -19.50 33.43
C GLU A 291 -8.87 -20.36 32.28
N LYS A 292 -10.13 -20.16 31.90
CA LYS A 292 -10.75 -20.85 30.75
C LYS A 292 -10.04 -20.52 29.44
N ILE A 293 -9.66 -19.25 29.23
CA ILE A 293 -8.92 -18.80 28.06
C ILE A 293 -7.56 -19.51 27.98
N GLN A 294 -6.82 -19.55 29.09
CA GLN A 294 -5.49 -20.16 29.16
C GLN A 294 -5.57 -21.69 29.00
N GLN A 295 -6.59 -22.35 29.56
CA GLN A 295 -6.82 -23.79 29.40
C GLN A 295 -7.18 -24.15 27.95
N ALA A 296 -7.96 -23.31 27.27
CA ALA A 296 -8.36 -23.54 25.90
C ALA A 296 -7.22 -23.32 24.88
N ASN A 297 -6.23 -22.49 25.22
CA ASN A 297 -5.11 -22.13 24.34
C ASN A 297 -3.78 -22.17 25.11
N PRO A 298 -3.24 -23.36 25.41
CA PRO A 298 -2.03 -23.51 26.23
C PRO A 298 -0.78 -22.89 25.58
N ASP A 299 -0.77 -22.74 24.26
CA ASP A 299 0.35 -22.18 23.49
C ASP A 299 0.40 -20.64 23.53
N VAL A 300 -0.67 -19.97 23.98
CA VAL A 300 -0.76 -18.50 24.01
C VAL A 300 -0.56 -18.02 25.44
N LYS A 301 0.44 -17.13 25.66
CA LYS A 301 0.71 -16.54 26.98
C LYS A 301 -0.12 -15.26 27.18
N ILE A 302 -0.89 -15.19 28.26
CA ILE A 302 -1.53 -13.93 28.69
C ILE A 302 -0.50 -13.07 29.40
N LEU A 303 -0.19 -11.88 28.88
CA LEU A 303 0.77 -10.96 29.50
C LEU A 303 0.11 -10.04 30.54
N SER A 304 -1.05 -9.50 30.17
CA SER A 304 -1.75 -8.52 30.98
C SER A 304 -3.26 -8.62 30.79
N VAL A 305 -3.98 -8.17 31.80
CA VAL A 305 -5.43 -8.09 31.81
C VAL A 305 -5.83 -6.63 31.99
N ILE A 306 -6.66 -6.13 31.07
CA ILE A 306 -7.20 -4.78 31.09
C ILE A 306 -8.52 -4.82 31.85
N SER A 307 -8.57 -4.10 32.97
CA SER A 307 -9.76 -3.90 33.79
C SER A 307 -10.27 -2.47 33.62
N SER A 308 -11.57 -2.30 33.49
CA SER A 308 -12.17 -0.95 33.52
C SER A 308 -11.99 -0.34 34.91
N ALA A 309 -11.54 0.92 34.98
CA ALA A 309 -11.36 1.66 36.21
C ALA A 309 -11.94 3.07 36.10
N ASN A 310 -12.78 3.45 37.05
CA ASN A 310 -13.32 4.81 37.13
C ASN A 310 -12.42 5.70 38.00
N LEU A 311 -11.36 6.25 37.38
CA LEU A 311 -10.44 7.17 38.06
C LEU A 311 -11.00 8.60 38.20
N GLU A 312 -12.16 8.91 37.59
CA GLU A 312 -12.80 10.23 37.77
C GLU A 312 -13.29 10.44 39.22
N GLN A 313 -13.52 9.35 39.95
CA GLN A 313 -13.89 9.37 41.37
C GLN A 313 -12.68 9.51 42.32
N GLY A 314 -11.45 9.44 41.79
CA GLY A 314 -10.20 9.48 42.54
C GLY A 314 -9.49 8.12 42.57
N VAL A 315 -8.63 7.91 43.58
CA VAL A 315 -7.85 6.68 43.74
C VAL A 315 -8.78 5.49 44.02
N PRO A 316 -8.73 4.40 43.23
CA PRO A 316 -9.56 3.23 43.45
C PRO A 316 -9.13 2.51 44.73
N GLY A 317 -10.09 2.12 45.57
CA GLY A 317 -9.81 1.48 46.86
C GLY A 317 -9.18 0.09 46.76
N LYS A 318 -9.43 -0.64 45.66
CA LYS A 318 -8.81 -1.94 45.38
C LYS A 318 -8.75 -2.18 43.88
N VAL A 319 -7.58 -2.54 43.37
CA VAL A 319 -7.40 -2.98 41.98
C VAL A 319 -7.49 -4.51 41.92
N PRO A 320 -8.18 -5.09 40.93
CA PRO A 320 -8.18 -6.54 40.74
C PRO A 320 -6.76 -7.09 40.53
N ASN A 321 -6.44 -8.16 41.26
CA ASN A 321 -5.21 -8.92 41.06
C ASN A 321 -5.58 -10.24 40.36
N PHE A 322 -4.92 -10.52 39.23
CA PHE A 322 -5.21 -11.66 38.36
C PHE A 322 -4.21 -12.82 38.51
N GLY A 323 -3.39 -12.80 39.56
CA GLY A 323 -2.44 -13.86 39.89
C GLY A 323 -0.99 -13.46 39.64
N ASP A 324 -0.07 -14.29 40.12
CA ASP A 324 1.36 -14.01 40.03
C ASP A 324 1.84 -14.10 38.57
N GLY A 325 2.47 -13.02 38.09
CA GLY A 325 3.05 -12.95 36.74
C GLY A 325 2.14 -12.37 35.65
N ILE A 326 0.89 -12.02 35.96
CA ILE A 326 -0.01 -11.29 35.05
C ILE A 326 -0.12 -9.84 35.52
N ARG A 327 0.25 -8.89 34.66
CA ARG A 327 0.17 -7.47 34.99
C ARG A 327 -1.27 -6.95 34.83
N THR A 328 -1.74 -6.11 35.74
CA THR A 328 -3.04 -5.43 35.58
C THR A 328 -2.86 -4.10 34.84
N ALA A 329 -3.62 -3.91 33.77
CA ALA A 329 -3.78 -2.62 33.08
C ALA A 329 -5.16 -2.02 33.40
N LEU A 330 -5.26 -0.70 33.45
CA LEU A 330 -6.49 0.02 33.80
C LEU A 330 -7.00 0.79 32.58
N ALA A 331 -8.20 0.46 32.10
CA ALA A 331 -8.86 1.20 31.03
C ALA A 331 -9.74 2.32 31.57
N ILE A 332 -9.57 3.50 30.98
CA ILE A 332 -10.26 4.74 31.34
C ILE A 332 -10.79 5.37 30.05
N THR A 333 -12.08 5.66 30.01
CA THR A 333 -12.66 6.46 28.93
C THR A 333 -12.49 7.93 29.26
N LEU A 334 -11.69 8.65 28.48
CA LEU A 334 -11.43 10.06 28.74
C LEU A 334 -12.54 10.93 28.14
N THR A 335 -13.34 11.55 29.01
CA THR A 335 -14.33 12.55 28.58
C THR A 335 -13.85 13.97 28.81
N LYS A 336 -13.27 14.26 29.98
CA LYS A 336 -12.72 15.56 30.38
C LYS A 336 -11.58 15.40 31.39
N SER A 337 -10.63 16.33 31.38
CA SER A 337 -9.62 16.42 32.43
C SER A 337 -10.24 16.97 33.72
N THR A 338 -10.11 16.23 34.83
CA THR A 338 -10.55 16.69 36.16
C THR A 338 -9.41 16.53 37.17
N PRO A 339 -9.34 17.38 38.23
CA PRO A 339 -8.27 17.27 39.22
C PRO A 339 -8.19 15.88 39.90
N LYS A 340 -9.34 15.24 40.12
CA LYS A 340 -9.42 13.88 40.68
C LYS A 340 -8.87 12.83 39.72
N LEU A 341 -9.15 12.99 38.42
CA LEU A 341 -8.59 12.12 37.39
C LEU A 341 -7.05 12.28 37.32
N VAL A 342 -6.54 13.51 37.40
CA VAL A 342 -5.09 13.79 37.46
C VAL A 342 -4.45 13.08 38.66
N GLU A 343 -5.07 13.16 39.83
CA GLU A 343 -4.61 12.46 41.05
C GLU A 343 -4.64 10.93 40.86
N GLY A 344 -5.73 10.37 40.34
CA GLY A 344 -5.86 8.95 40.07
C GLY A 344 -4.83 8.43 39.05
N VAL A 345 -4.59 9.19 37.99
CA VAL A 345 -3.57 8.85 36.96
C VAL A 345 -2.16 8.88 37.56
N ARG A 346 -1.82 9.90 38.35
CA ARG A 346 -0.52 9.98 39.04
C ARG A 346 -0.33 8.80 39.99
N TRP A 347 -1.35 8.48 40.78
CA TRP A 347 -1.32 7.32 41.66
C TRP A 347 -1.08 6.03 40.88
N ALA A 348 -1.77 5.82 39.76
CA ALA A 348 -1.61 4.62 38.97
C ALA A 348 -0.18 4.49 38.37
N LEU A 349 0.38 5.60 37.88
CA LEU A 349 1.75 5.63 37.35
C LEU A 349 2.83 5.46 38.42
N GLN A 350 2.57 5.90 39.66
CA GLN A 350 3.47 5.66 40.79
C GLN A 350 3.48 4.20 41.25
N ASN A 351 2.36 3.49 41.06
CA ASN A 351 2.19 2.10 41.46
C ASN A 351 2.44 1.11 40.31
N ASP A 352 3.21 1.51 39.29
CA ASP A 352 3.57 0.67 38.15
C ASP A 352 2.38 0.10 37.36
N TYR A 353 1.23 0.77 37.33
CA TYR A 353 0.13 0.36 36.46
C TYR A 353 0.32 0.86 35.02
N VAL A 354 -0.18 0.07 34.07
CA VAL A 354 -0.37 0.51 32.68
C VAL A 354 -1.76 1.11 32.58
N LEU A 355 -1.85 2.33 32.04
CA LEU A 355 -3.11 3.04 31.85
C LEU A 355 -3.48 3.05 30.38
N GLU A 356 -4.67 2.59 30.04
CA GLU A 356 -5.25 2.74 28.71
C GLU A 356 -6.25 3.88 28.69
N LEU A 357 -5.96 4.90 27.91
CA LEU A 357 -6.84 6.03 27.68
C LEU A 357 -7.62 5.78 26.39
N GLU A 358 -8.93 5.59 26.50
CA GLU A 358 -9.82 5.45 25.36
C GLU A 358 -10.50 6.79 25.05
N PHE A 359 -10.46 7.17 23.77
CA PHE A 359 -11.07 8.40 23.28
C PHE A 359 -12.40 8.11 22.56
N PRO A 360 -13.52 8.68 23.06
CA PRO A 360 -14.79 8.66 22.33
C PRO A 360 -14.74 9.71 21.21
N GLY A 361 -14.06 9.40 20.11
CA GLY A 361 -13.99 10.28 18.94
C GLY A 361 -12.74 11.16 18.90
N SER A 362 -12.89 12.39 18.36
CA SER A 362 -11.78 13.29 18.02
C SER A 362 -11.35 14.26 19.14
N SER A 363 -11.62 13.95 20.41
CA SER A 363 -11.33 14.85 21.54
C SER A 363 -9.93 14.61 22.14
N TRP A 364 -8.90 14.73 21.31
CA TRP A 364 -7.50 14.54 21.71
C TRP A 364 -6.98 15.65 22.63
N GLU A 365 -7.58 16.84 22.54
CA GLU A 365 -7.25 18.01 23.37
C GLU A 365 -7.38 17.71 24.87
N SER A 366 -8.38 16.92 25.26
CA SER A 366 -8.55 16.49 26.66
C SER A 366 -7.40 15.61 27.14
N ALA A 367 -6.79 14.84 26.23
CA ALA A 367 -5.61 14.02 26.52
C ALA A 367 -4.40 14.90 26.80
N GLU A 368 -4.18 15.91 25.97
CA GLU A 368 -3.07 16.85 26.12
C GLU A 368 -3.20 17.65 27.41
N GLU A 369 -4.41 18.15 27.72
CA GLU A 369 -4.68 18.85 28.97
C GLU A 369 -4.43 17.94 30.18
N LEU A 370 -4.92 16.69 30.13
CA LEU A 370 -4.71 15.71 31.19
C LEU A 370 -3.21 15.41 31.38
N LEU A 371 -2.48 15.11 30.32
CA LEU A 371 -1.06 14.77 30.39
C LEU A 371 -0.21 15.96 30.84
N THR A 372 -0.51 17.17 30.35
CA THR A 372 0.14 18.39 30.81
C THR A 372 -0.11 18.61 32.30
N ALA A 373 -1.33 18.38 32.78
CA ALA A 373 -1.65 18.46 34.19
C ALA A 373 -0.96 17.36 35.02
N VAL A 374 -0.88 16.12 34.51
CA VAL A 374 -0.23 14.98 35.19
C VAL A 374 1.28 15.21 35.33
N TYR A 375 1.97 15.59 34.26
CA TYR A 375 3.42 15.82 34.24
C TYR A 375 3.84 17.20 34.73
N GLY A 376 2.90 18.14 34.81
CA GLY A 376 3.11 19.47 35.36
C GLY A 376 3.53 19.45 36.85
N PRO A 377 3.97 20.60 37.38
CA PRO A 377 4.39 20.71 38.76
C PRO A 377 3.25 20.28 39.70
N ALA A 378 3.60 19.45 40.69
CA ALA A 378 2.66 18.89 41.66
C ALA A 378 3.13 19.19 43.09
N GLY A 379 2.22 19.65 43.95
CA GLY A 379 2.49 19.84 45.38
C GLY A 379 3.25 21.13 45.71
N GLU A 380 3.63 21.27 46.99
CA GLU A 380 4.30 22.47 47.53
C GLU A 380 5.72 22.66 46.95
N ASP A 381 6.38 21.57 46.55
CA ASP A 381 7.76 21.58 46.06
C ASP A 381 7.89 21.98 44.57
N ASN A 382 6.78 22.11 43.83
CA ASN A 382 6.74 22.44 42.40
C ASN A 382 7.63 21.55 41.50
N ALA A 383 8.02 20.37 41.98
CA ALA A 383 8.81 19.43 41.19
C ALA A 383 7.94 18.79 40.10
N PRO A 384 8.48 18.57 38.88
CA PRO A 384 7.77 17.86 37.83
C PRO A 384 7.52 16.41 38.25
N PHE A 385 6.30 15.93 38.01
CA PHE A 385 5.95 14.54 38.28
C PHE A 385 6.79 13.60 37.40
N LYS A 386 7.48 12.65 38.05
CA LYS A 386 8.26 11.62 37.35
C LYS A 386 7.55 10.27 37.48
N PRO A 387 7.00 9.72 36.38
CA PRO A 387 6.38 8.40 36.41
C PRO A 387 7.42 7.32 36.74
N SER A 388 6.96 6.19 37.26
CA SER A 388 7.84 5.04 37.45
C SER A 388 8.32 4.50 36.10
N ALA A 389 9.55 3.97 36.06
CA ALA A 389 10.16 3.44 34.85
C ALA A 389 9.38 2.29 34.20
N LYS A 390 8.55 1.57 34.99
CA LYS A 390 7.71 0.49 34.48
C LYS A 390 6.34 0.96 34.03
N SER A 391 5.87 2.11 34.50
CA SER A 391 4.53 2.62 34.17
C SER A 391 4.45 3.11 32.72
N ALA A 392 3.25 3.03 32.14
CA ALA A 392 3.00 3.44 30.77
C ALA A 392 1.58 3.96 30.62
N ILE A 393 1.40 4.93 29.72
CA ILE A 393 0.11 5.44 29.28
C ILE A 393 -0.05 5.02 27.83
N VAL A 394 -1.15 4.37 27.50
CA VAL A 394 -1.41 3.79 26.20
C VAL A 394 -2.66 4.44 25.62
N LEU A 395 -2.51 5.07 24.45
CA LEU A 395 -3.59 5.75 23.74
C LEU A 395 -4.33 4.74 22.86
N SER A 396 -5.55 4.40 23.24
CA SER A 396 -6.43 3.47 22.53
C SER A 396 -7.39 4.24 21.61
N ASN A 397 -7.70 3.69 20.44
CA ASN A 397 -8.54 4.35 19.41
C ASN A 397 -7.95 5.67 18.87
N TYR A 398 -6.63 5.87 18.99
CA TYR A 398 -5.91 7.03 18.47
C TYR A 398 -5.39 6.81 17.04
N LEU A 399 -4.97 5.58 16.71
CA LEU A 399 -4.35 5.23 15.44
C LEU A 399 -5.02 3.98 14.81
N PRO A 400 -5.63 4.12 13.63
CA PRO A 400 -6.02 5.37 12.97
C PRO A 400 -7.18 6.07 13.70
N PRO A 401 -7.28 7.41 13.63
CA PRO A 401 -8.38 8.14 14.23
C PRO A 401 -9.71 7.87 13.49
N PRO A 402 -10.87 7.99 14.19
CA PRO A 402 -12.18 7.97 13.54
C PRO A 402 -12.30 9.05 12.46
N HIS A 403 -12.85 8.70 11.31
CA HIS A 403 -12.94 9.59 10.16
C HIS A 403 -14.04 9.13 9.18
N ASP A 404 -14.57 10.09 8.42
CA ASP A 404 -15.56 9.85 7.37
C ASP A 404 -14.90 9.47 6.04
N LEU A 405 -15.17 8.25 5.55
CA LEU A 405 -14.63 7.76 4.28
C LEU A 405 -15.12 8.54 3.05
N ASN A 406 -16.19 9.34 3.17
CA ASN A 406 -16.70 10.15 2.07
C ASN A 406 -15.76 11.31 1.67
N ILE A 407 -14.89 11.74 2.57
CA ILE A 407 -13.91 12.80 2.30
C ILE A 407 -12.75 12.17 1.51
N SER A 408 -12.48 12.67 0.30
CA SER A 408 -11.37 12.14 -0.52
C SER A 408 -10.01 12.36 0.15
N LEU A 409 -9.08 11.42 -0.04
CA LEU A 409 -7.73 11.48 0.56
C LEU A 409 -7.02 12.84 0.32
N VAL A 410 -7.15 13.40 -0.87
CA VAL A 410 -6.54 14.70 -1.22
C VAL A 410 -7.15 15.86 -0.42
N LYS A 411 -8.46 15.83 -0.18
CA LYS A 411 -9.12 16.83 0.68
C LYS A 411 -8.77 16.61 2.15
N LEU A 412 -8.66 15.35 2.56
CA LEU A 412 -8.31 14.97 3.92
C LEU A 412 -6.94 15.50 4.35
N MET A 413 -5.93 15.46 3.47
CA MET A 413 -4.59 15.98 3.78
C MET A 413 -4.57 17.47 4.15
N ASN A 414 -5.56 18.25 3.70
CA ASN A 414 -5.69 19.67 4.04
C ASN A 414 -6.86 19.93 5.01
N HIS A 415 -7.52 18.88 5.50
CA HIS A 415 -8.67 19.00 6.38
C HIS A 415 -8.21 19.34 7.80
N GLU A 416 -8.95 20.19 8.49
CA GLU A 416 -8.63 20.65 9.84
C GLU A 416 -8.44 19.47 10.82
N SER A 417 -9.26 18.42 10.70
CA SER A 417 -9.12 17.23 11.56
C SER A 417 -7.78 16.51 11.40
N TYR A 418 -7.21 16.48 10.19
CA TYR A 418 -5.91 15.85 9.94
C TYR A 418 -4.78 16.72 10.47
N ASN A 419 -4.85 18.03 10.26
CA ASN A 419 -3.87 18.97 10.80
C ASN A 419 -3.87 19.00 12.34
N ALA A 420 -5.06 18.98 12.94
CA ALA A 420 -5.22 18.85 14.39
C ALA A 420 -4.65 17.52 14.90
N TYR A 421 -4.91 16.41 14.20
CA TYR A 421 -4.30 15.12 14.51
C TYR A 421 -2.77 15.15 14.45
N GLN A 422 -2.18 15.72 13.41
CA GLN A 422 -0.72 15.84 13.29
C GLN A 422 -0.11 16.70 14.42
N THR A 423 -0.76 17.83 14.73
CA THR A 423 -0.33 18.73 15.80
C THR A 423 -0.40 18.01 17.15
N SER A 424 -1.51 17.31 17.40
CA SER A 424 -1.70 16.51 18.61
C SER A 424 -0.69 15.37 18.73
N THR A 425 -0.41 14.69 17.61
CA THR A 425 0.59 13.61 17.55
C THR A 425 1.97 14.13 17.96
N ALA A 426 2.37 15.30 17.45
CA ALA A 426 3.63 15.94 17.83
C ALA A 426 3.65 16.30 19.32
N THR A 427 2.58 16.93 19.84
CA THR A 427 2.48 17.32 21.26
C THR A 427 2.54 16.10 22.19
N LEU A 428 1.74 15.07 21.92
CA LEU A 428 1.65 13.88 22.75
C LEU A 428 2.96 13.07 22.76
N SER A 429 3.76 13.16 21.70
CA SER A 429 5.05 12.46 21.60
C SER A 429 6.12 12.95 22.59
N PHE A 430 5.97 14.18 23.12
CA PHE A 430 6.88 14.73 24.13
C PHE A 430 6.79 14.01 25.49
N PHE A 431 5.70 13.27 25.74
CA PHE A 431 5.54 12.49 26.95
C PHE A 431 6.20 11.10 26.76
N PRO A 432 7.33 10.81 27.45
CA PRO A 432 8.14 9.63 27.13
C PRO A 432 7.47 8.30 27.48
N ALA A 433 6.55 8.29 28.45
CA ALA A 433 5.81 7.09 28.85
C ALA A 433 4.47 6.94 28.10
N VAL A 434 4.22 7.72 27.06
CA VAL A 434 3.01 7.62 26.23
C VAL A 434 3.30 6.75 25.01
N TYR A 435 2.43 5.77 24.79
CA TYR A 435 2.45 4.79 23.72
C TYR A 435 1.13 4.83 22.95
N VAL A 436 1.11 4.37 21.70
CA VAL A 436 -0.06 4.40 20.83
C VAL A 436 -0.44 2.98 20.42
N LYS A 437 -1.72 2.60 20.59
CA LYS A 437 -2.23 1.36 19.99
C LYS A 437 -2.61 1.57 18.53
N TYR A 438 -2.18 0.62 17.71
CA TYR A 438 -2.53 0.49 16.32
C TYR A 438 -3.67 -0.53 16.18
N THR A 439 -4.90 -0.04 16.30
CA THR A 439 -6.14 -0.84 16.33
C THR A 439 -7.00 -0.58 15.08
N PRO A 440 -7.96 -1.45 14.75
CA PRO A 440 -8.88 -1.19 13.65
C PRO A 440 -9.60 0.16 13.85
N PRO A 441 -9.70 1.01 12.81
CA PRO A 441 -10.35 2.29 12.93
C PRO A 441 -11.88 2.17 12.95
N ARG A 442 -12.55 3.15 13.60
CA ARG A 442 -14.00 3.30 13.56
C ARG A 442 -14.43 4.18 12.39
N TRP A 443 -14.33 3.65 11.17
CA TRP A 443 -14.70 4.36 9.93
C TRP A 443 -16.13 4.01 9.44
N GLU A 444 -16.94 3.40 10.30
CA GLU A 444 -18.32 2.96 9.98
C GLU A 444 -18.42 2.03 8.75
N ALA A 445 -17.30 1.42 8.36
CA ALA A 445 -17.21 0.46 7.26
C ALA A 445 -16.48 -0.81 7.74
N PRO A 446 -16.88 -2.00 7.26
CA PRO A 446 -16.17 -3.24 7.59
C PRO A 446 -14.76 -3.23 7.01
N THR A 447 -13.83 -3.89 7.70
CA THR A 447 -12.47 -4.08 7.19
C THR A 447 -12.51 -4.85 5.86
N PRO A 448 -11.84 -4.37 4.80
CA PRO A 448 -11.82 -5.06 3.50
C PRO A 448 -11.24 -6.47 3.65
N PRO A 449 -11.88 -7.50 3.07
CA PRO A 449 -11.42 -8.88 3.21
C PRO A 449 -10.09 -9.10 2.50
N THR A 450 -9.26 -9.97 3.08
CA THR A 450 -8.01 -10.43 2.45
C THR A 450 -8.35 -11.54 1.45
N PRO A 451 -7.89 -11.45 0.19
CA PRO A 451 -8.15 -12.50 -0.79
C PRO A 451 -7.54 -13.83 -0.32
N SER A 452 -8.33 -14.91 -0.37
CA SER A 452 -7.86 -16.25 -0.02
C SER A 452 -6.75 -16.69 -0.98
N LYS A 453 -5.63 -17.19 -0.45
CA LYS A 453 -4.48 -17.72 -1.22
C LYS A 453 -4.85 -18.86 -2.19
N SER A 454 -6.07 -19.40 -2.13
CA SER A 454 -6.58 -20.42 -3.05
C SER A 454 -7.03 -19.88 -4.41
N GLU A 455 -7.17 -18.57 -4.58
CA GLU A 455 -7.52 -17.98 -5.88
C GLU A 455 -6.25 -17.69 -6.67
N THR A 456 -5.97 -18.56 -7.64
CA THR A 456 -4.77 -18.60 -8.52
C THR A 456 -4.54 -17.38 -9.42
N ASN A 457 -5.18 -16.25 -9.15
CA ASN A 457 -4.89 -14.99 -9.83
C ASN A 457 -4.22 -14.03 -8.85
N ILE A 458 -2.94 -13.74 -9.10
CA ILE A 458 -2.22 -12.60 -8.52
C ILE A 458 -2.89 -11.34 -9.09
N THR A 459 -4.03 -10.92 -8.55
CA THR A 459 -4.81 -9.84 -9.17
C THR A 459 -5.40 -8.91 -8.13
N GLU A 460 -4.74 -7.75 -8.06
CA GLU A 460 -5.27 -6.44 -7.69
C GLU A 460 -5.96 -6.34 -6.32
N ASP A 461 -5.26 -5.75 -5.33
CA ASP A 461 -5.92 -5.16 -4.16
C ASP A 461 -7.14 -4.35 -4.65
N THR A 462 -8.31 -4.63 -4.08
CA THR A 462 -9.55 -3.93 -4.41
C THR A 462 -9.33 -2.42 -4.24
N LYS A 463 -10.06 -1.59 -5.00
CA LYS A 463 -9.96 -0.12 -4.88
C LYS A 463 -10.17 0.33 -3.43
N GLU A 464 -11.07 -0.35 -2.71
CA GLU A 464 -11.34 -0.15 -1.29
C GLU A 464 -10.13 -0.50 -0.41
N LYS A 465 -9.51 -1.68 -0.57
CA LYS A 465 -8.31 -2.06 0.19
C LYS A 465 -7.16 -1.09 -0.06
N LYS A 466 -6.94 -0.66 -1.31
CA LYS A 466 -5.93 0.36 -1.66
C LYS A 466 -6.21 1.70 -0.98
N GLU A 467 -7.46 2.13 -0.93
CA GLU A 467 -7.85 3.38 -0.28
C GLU A 467 -7.67 3.29 1.25
N TRP A 468 -8.06 2.18 1.87
CA TRP A 468 -7.81 1.91 3.28
C TRP A 468 -6.33 1.96 3.61
N LYS A 469 -5.47 1.23 2.87
CA LYS A 469 -4.02 1.28 3.03
C LYS A 469 -3.46 2.70 2.93
N ARG A 470 -3.90 3.48 1.94
CA ARG A 470 -3.45 4.87 1.77
C ARG A 470 -3.81 5.74 2.97
N ARG A 471 -5.03 5.63 3.49
CA ARG A 471 -5.48 6.37 4.66
C ARG A 471 -4.76 5.95 5.93
N ILE A 472 -4.61 4.64 6.13
CA ILE A 472 -3.86 4.08 7.25
C ILE A 472 -2.42 4.63 7.22
N LYS A 473 -1.73 4.54 6.07
CA LYS A 473 -0.37 5.08 5.93
C LYS A 473 -0.29 6.59 6.16
N MET A 474 -1.30 7.34 5.71
CA MET A 474 -1.37 8.79 5.94
C MET A 474 -1.43 9.14 7.43
N PHE A 475 -2.19 8.40 8.25
CA PHE A 475 -2.23 8.61 9.70
C PHE A 475 -1.05 7.97 10.45
N LEU A 476 -0.56 6.83 9.95
CA LEU A 476 0.54 6.08 10.55
C LEU A 476 1.88 6.81 10.41
N GLY A 477 2.11 7.51 9.29
CA GLY A 477 3.35 8.27 9.03
C GLY A 477 3.69 9.26 10.14
N PRO A 478 2.81 10.24 10.47
CA PRO A 478 3.04 11.19 11.56
C PRO A 478 3.27 10.53 12.93
N VAL A 479 2.56 9.43 13.22
CA VAL A 479 2.76 8.71 14.50
C VAL A 479 4.13 8.06 14.54
N ILE A 480 4.57 7.39 13.48
CA ILE A 480 5.90 6.79 13.43
C ILE A 480 6.98 7.87 13.52
N GLU A 481 6.80 9.01 12.86
CA GLU A 481 7.76 10.12 12.91
C GLU A 481 7.91 10.69 14.32
N ALA A 482 6.80 10.88 15.04
CA ALA A 482 6.80 11.49 16.36
C ALA A 482 7.09 10.49 17.49
N PHE A 483 6.45 9.33 17.47
CA PHE A 483 6.55 8.30 18.51
C PHE A 483 7.72 7.33 18.27
N GLY A 484 8.10 7.07 17.02
CA GLY A 484 8.98 5.96 16.66
C GLY A 484 8.26 4.61 16.75
N PHE A 485 8.89 3.57 16.19
CA PHE A 485 8.34 2.20 16.18
C PHE A 485 8.25 1.58 17.58
N GLU A 486 9.18 1.97 18.48
CA GLU A 486 9.29 1.50 19.87
C GLU A 486 8.19 2.01 20.81
N ARG A 487 7.28 2.86 20.31
CA ARG A 487 6.14 3.39 21.07
C ARG A 487 4.79 3.14 20.42
N VAL A 488 4.75 2.32 19.37
CA VAL A 488 3.52 1.88 18.70
C VAL A 488 3.35 0.38 18.95
N MET A 489 2.12 -0.07 19.22
CA MET A 489 1.82 -1.48 19.50
C MET A 489 0.57 -1.96 18.75
N TYR A 490 0.61 -3.14 18.17
CA TYR A 490 -0.51 -3.72 17.45
C TYR A 490 -1.65 -4.16 18.38
N GLY A 491 -2.90 -3.99 17.93
CA GLY A 491 -4.08 -4.57 18.56
C GLY A 491 -5.13 -4.97 17.52
N SER A 492 -5.79 -6.11 17.72
CA SER A 492 -6.74 -6.64 16.74
C SER A 492 -8.18 -6.17 16.92
N SER A 493 -8.56 -5.73 18.13
CA SER A 493 -9.89 -5.18 18.39
C SER A 493 -9.84 -3.78 19.02
N SER A 494 -10.98 -3.11 19.07
CA SER A 494 -11.14 -1.86 19.84
C SER A 494 -11.63 -2.20 21.25
N SER A 495 -11.17 -1.50 22.28
CA SER A 495 -11.53 -1.76 23.69
C SER A 495 -13.04 -1.66 23.98
N SER A 496 -13.82 -0.98 23.14
CA SER A 496 -15.29 -0.96 23.22
C SER A 496 -15.99 -2.21 22.64
N GLY A 497 -15.28 -3.18 22.07
CA GLY A 497 -15.87 -4.40 21.47
C GLY A 497 -16.68 -4.16 20.18
N VAL A 498 -16.58 -2.96 19.60
CA VAL A 498 -17.24 -2.60 18.33
C VAL A 498 -16.23 -2.69 17.18
N SER A 499 -15.65 -3.87 16.96
CA SER A 499 -14.95 -4.16 15.69
C SER A 499 -15.92 -4.84 14.73
N SER A 500 -16.31 -4.12 13.67
CA SER A 500 -17.18 -4.66 12.61
C SER A 500 -16.43 -5.52 11.57
N GLY A 501 -15.16 -5.85 11.82
CA GLY A 501 -14.25 -6.50 10.87
C GLY A 501 -13.53 -7.70 11.45
N ASN A 502 -13.10 -8.60 10.56
CA ASN A 502 -12.29 -9.77 10.87
C ASN A 502 -10.88 -9.35 11.33
N SER A 503 -10.46 -9.82 12.50
CA SER A 503 -9.14 -9.52 13.10
C SER A 503 -7.97 -9.91 12.19
N ALA A 504 -8.13 -11.01 11.44
CA ALA A 504 -7.13 -11.48 10.50
C ALA A 504 -6.94 -10.53 9.30
N ASP A 505 -8.03 -9.95 8.81
CA ASP A 505 -8.00 -8.97 7.72
C ASP A 505 -7.36 -7.65 8.17
N TRP A 506 -7.67 -7.22 9.40
CA TRP A 506 -6.99 -6.07 9.99
C TRP A 506 -5.50 -6.31 10.16
N TYR A 507 -5.09 -7.50 10.66
CA TYR A 507 -3.68 -7.84 10.80
C TYR A 507 -2.91 -7.68 9.48
N GLU A 508 -3.40 -8.27 8.39
CA GLU A 508 -2.72 -8.17 7.09
C GLU A 508 -2.70 -6.74 6.58
N LEU A 509 -3.82 -6.03 6.69
CA LEU A 509 -3.91 -4.64 6.27
C LEU A 509 -2.94 -3.75 7.05
N ALA A 510 -2.84 -3.95 8.36
CA ALA A 510 -1.96 -3.21 9.26
C ALA A 510 -0.48 -3.50 8.96
N ARG A 511 -0.14 -4.78 8.84
CA ARG A 511 1.22 -5.25 8.52
C ARG A 511 1.67 -4.76 7.15
N GLU A 512 0.86 -4.94 6.11
CA GLU A 512 1.17 -4.47 4.75
C GLU A 512 1.32 -2.95 4.72
N SER A 513 0.44 -2.21 5.41
CA SER A 513 0.52 -0.74 5.48
C SER A 513 1.82 -0.26 6.14
N LEU A 514 2.25 -0.91 7.23
CA LEU A 514 3.51 -0.61 7.90
C LEU A 514 4.72 -0.97 7.01
N ALA A 515 4.73 -2.17 6.43
CA ALA A 515 5.84 -2.63 5.57
C ALA A 515 5.97 -1.78 4.29
N GLU A 516 4.87 -1.29 3.73
CA GLU A 516 4.86 -0.38 2.58
C GLU A 516 5.46 1.02 2.88
N LEU A 517 5.68 1.38 4.16
CA LEU A 517 6.42 2.59 4.53
C LEU A 517 7.95 2.44 4.42
N GLY A 518 8.44 1.29 3.93
CA GLY A 518 9.87 1.03 3.75
C GLY A 518 10.58 0.67 5.06
N VAL A 519 9.84 0.08 5.99
CA VAL A 519 10.27 -0.22 7.35
C VAL A 519 11.05 -1.54 7.38
N ASP A 520 12.10 -1.59 8.19
CA ASP A 520 12.94 -2.76 8.39
C ASP A 520 12.28 -3.79 9.33
N GLN A 521 12.82 -5.01 9.35
CA GLN A 521 12.24 -6.12 10.11
C GLN A 521 12.21 -5.84 11.62
N GLU A 522 13.23 -5.16 12.16
CA GLU A 522 13.30 -4.84 13.59
C GLU A 522 12.16 -3.91 14.02
N SER A 523 11.86 -2.90 13.21
CA SER A 523 10.74 -1.99 13.45
C SER A 523 9.38 -2.67 13.33
N ILE A 524 9.24 -3.66 12.42
CA ILE A 524 8.04 -4.50 12.35
C ILE A 524 7.90 -5.35 13.61
N ASP A 525 8.98 -6.00 14.06
CA ASP A 525 8.98 -6.78 15.30
C ASP A 525 8.70 -5.88 16.53
N ALA A 526 9.17 -4.63 16.53
CA ALA A 526 8.89 -3.67 17.60
C ALA A 526 7.38 -3.40 17.73
N VAL A 527 6.72 -3.05 16.62
CA VAL A 527 5.29 -2.72 16.59
C VAL A 527 4.40 -3.92 16.92
N PHE A 528 4.75 -5.10 16.40
CA PHE A 528 3.91 -6.29 16.56
C PHE A 528 4.22 -7.13 17.79
N GLU A 529 5.39 -6.98 18.44
CA GLU A 529 5.80 -7.84 19.55
C GLU A 529 6.51 -7.09 20.68
N ARG A 530 7.70 -6.53 20.41
CA ARG A 530 8.63 -6.11 21.47
C ARG A 530 8.09 -4.97 22.33
N THR A 531 7.43 -3.99 21.72
CA THR A 531 6.85 -2.85 22.45
C THR A 531 5.77 -3.32 23.43
N ALA A 532 4.89 -4.21 22.99
CA ALA A 532 3.83 -4.75 23.83
C ALA A 532 4.39 -5.64 24.95
N GLN A 533 5.41 -6.46 24.68
CA GLN A 533 6.10 -7.24 25.71
C GLN A 533 6.77 -6.35 26.76
N LYS A 534 7.39 -5.24 26.34
CA LYS A 534 8.03 -4.27 27.26
C LYS A 534 7.00 -3.55 28.13
N VAL A 535 5.85 -3.18 27.57
CA VAL A 535 4.81 -2.41 28.27
C VAL A 535 3.94 -3.28 29.16
N TYR A 536 3.46 -4.42 28.66
CA TYR A 536 2.52 -5.29 29.37
C TYR A 536 3.17 -6.49 30.06
N GLY A 537 4.43 -6.81 29.73
CA GLY A 537 5.17 -7.85 30.43
C GLY A 537 5.46 -7.47 31.89
N ALA A 538 5.46 -8.48 32.75
CA ALA A 538 5.76 -8.37 34.19
C ALA A 538 7.26 -8.51 34.49
#